data_AF-A0A960JSW4-F1
#
_entry.id   AF-A0A960JSW4-F1
#
_cell.length_a   1.000
_cell.length_b   1.000
_cell.length_c   1.000
_cell.angle_alpha   90.00
_cell.angle_beta   90.00
_cell.angle_gamma   90.00
#
_symmetry.space_group_name_H-M   'P 1'
#
loop_
_entity.id
_entity.type
_entity.pdbx_description
1 polymer ?
#
loop_
_entity_poly.entity_id
_entity_poly.type
_entity_poly.pdbx_seq_one_letter_code
_entity_poly.pdbx_strand_id
1 'polypeptide(L)'
;MNGPVDAAIDEVPPSSFQPESADGDEPPRQRFELEDTGFKEVPKRWRKFYRIWQGEGDSLGPNEVICPVCKVVIRSHREFRPGDRVYCMPCMSRMVVVRRPDGSLEAEVTY
;
A
#
# COMPACT_ATOMS: atom_id res chain seq x y z
N MET A 1 41.21 -39.30 10.30
CA MET A 1 40.84 -38.97 8.92
C MET A 1 39.37 -38.58 8.94
N ASN A 2 39.11 -37.27 8.93
CA ASN A 2 37.77 -36.69 9.01
C ASN A 2 37.14 -36.76 7.62
N GLY A 3 36.05 -37.51 7.47
CA GLY A 3 35.23 -37.51 6.26
C GLY A 3 34.35 -36.25 6.22
N PRO A 4 34.12 -35.65 5.03
CA PRO A 4 33.32 -34.45 4.92
C PRO A 4 31.83 -34.75 5.10
N VAL A 5 31.18 -33.91 5.89
CA VAL A 5 29.74 -33.81 6.06
C VAL A 5 29.20 -32.85 5.01
N ASP A 6 28.85 -33.35 3.82
CA ASP A 6 28.17 -32.54 2.81
C ASP A 6 26.66 -32.60 3.00
N ALA A 7 26.17 -31.64 3.78
CA ALA A 7 24.77 -31.28 3.89
C ALA A 7 24.33 -30.60 2.60
N ALA A 8 23.54 -31.30 1.78
CA ALA A 8 22.78 -30.68 0.70
C ALA A 8 21.61 -29.90 1.33
N ILE A 9 21.78 -28.59 1.47
CA ILE A 9 20.72 -27.66 1.81
C ILE A 9 20.06 -27.31 0.48
N ASP A 10 18.81 -27.75 0.31
CA ASP A 10 17.94 -27.43 -0.82
C ASP A 10 17.85 -25.90 -0.96
N GLU A 11 18.38 -25.36 -2.05
CA GLU A 11 18.30 -23.93 -2.38
C GLU A 11 16.84 -23.58 -2.68
N VAL A 12 16.14 -23.05 -1.69
CA VAL A 12 14.85 -22.36 -1.91
C VAL A 12 15.15 -21.14 -2.80
N PRO A 13 14.65 -21.07 -4.05
CA PRO A 13 14.92 -19.92 -4.90
C PRO A 13 14.31 -18.65 -4.28
N PRO A 14 14.99 -17.49 -4.38
CA PRO A 14 14.44 -16.25 -3.87
C PRO A 14 13.12 -15.96 -4.60
N SER A 15 12.07 -15.83 -3.80
CA SER A 15 10.70 -15.50 -4.19
C SER A 15 10.69 -14.51 -5.35
N SER A 16 10.39 -15.04 -6.52
CA SER A 16 10.17 -14.28 -7.74
C SER A 16 8.80 -13.65 -7.65
N PHE A 17 8.63 -12.67 -6.77
CA PHE A 17 7.47 -11.79 -6.83
C PHE A 17 7.65 -10.89 -8.05
N GLN A 18 7.44 -11.45 -9.23
CA GLN A 18 7.31 -10.70 -10.47
C GLN A 18 5.97 -9.99 -10.37
N PRO A 19 5.91 -8.64 -10.26
CA PRO A 19 4.67 -7.97 -10.57
C PRO A 19 4.47 -8.20 -12.07
N GLU A 20 3.62 -9.16 -12.43
CA GLU A 20 3.10 -9.27 -13.78
C GLU A 20 2.47 -7.91 -14.09
N SER A 21 3.20 -7.09 -14.83
CA SER A 21 2.72 -5.86 -15.40
C SER A 21 1.56 -6.22 -16.33
N ALA A 22 0.35 -6.04 -15.82
CA ALA A 22 -0.88 -6.11 -16.59
C ALA A 22 -0.89 -4.96 -17.60
N ASP A 23 -0.12 -5.12 -18.68
CA ASP A 23 -0.25 -4.35 -19.90
C ASP A 23 -1.45 -4.94 -20.68
N GLY A 24 -2.63 -4.36 -20.45
CA GLY A 24 -3.85 -4.73 -21.15
C GLY A 24 -5.00 -3.77 -20.89
N ASP A 25 -5.16 -2.78 -21.78
CA ASP A 25 -6.39 -2.01 -22.04
C ASP A 25 -7.17 -1.43 -20.84
N GLU A 26 -6.53 -1.17 -19.69
CA GLU A 26 -7.23 -0.59 -18.55
C GLU A 26 -7.40 0.93 -18.76
N PRO A 27 -8.60 1.51 -18.59
CA PRO A 27 -8.81 2.93 -18.79
C PRO A 27 -7.88 3.76 -17.92
N PRO A 28 -7.49 4.97 -18.36
CA PRO A 28 -6.65 5.86 -17.57
C PRO A 28 -7.24 6.09 -16.18
N ARG A 29 -6.39 5.97 -15.14
CA ARG A 29 -6.79 6.23 -13.76
C ARG A 29 -7.34 7.64 -13.60
N GLN A 30 -8.46 7.76 -12.88
CA GLN A 30 -9.00 9.05 -12.50
C GLN A 30 -7.97 9.82 -11.66
N ARG A 31 -7.91 11.14 -11.88
CA ARG A 31 -7.05 12.06 -11.12
C ARG A 31 -7.87 12.85 -10.11
N PHE A 32 -7.24 13.14 -8.97
CA PHE A 32 -7.86 13.82 -7.83
C PHE A 32 -6.99 15.01 -7.41
N GLU A 33 -7.66 16.13 -7.18
CA GLU A 33 -7.05 17.28 -6.52
C GLU A 33 -7.00 17.05 -5.01
N LEU A 34 -5.86 17.36 -4.40
CA LEU A 34 -5.64 17.12 -2.97
C LEU A 34 -5.40 18.46 -2.27
N GLU A 35 -6.34 18.83 -1.41
CA GLU A 35 -6.22 19.96 -0.51
C GLU A 35 -5.58 19.54 0.83
N ASP A 36 -5.03 20.52 1.55
CA ASP A 36 -4.50 20.31 2.89
C ASP A 36 -5.65 20.08 3.87
N THR A 37 -5.61 18.98 4.61
CA THR A 37 -6.65 18.62 5.59
C THR A 37 -6.25 18.97 7.03
N GLY A 38 -5.15 19.70 7.22
CA GLY A 38 -4.63 20.06 8.54
C GLY A 38 -3.84 18.94 9.24
N PHE A 39 -3.46 17.87 8.53
CA PHE A 39 -2.65 16.78 9.08
C PHE A 39 -1.20 17.24 9.32
N LYS A 40 -0.72 17.25 10.58
CA LYS A 40 0.55 17.91 10.95
C LYS A 40 1.73 16.97 11.21
N GLU A 41 1.52 15.65 11.22
CA GLU A 41 2.54 14.66 11.63
C GLU A 41 3.62 14.40 10.57
N VAL A 42 3.42 14.90 9.34
CA VAL A 42 4.39 14.78 8.23
C VAL A 42 4.86 16.16 7.76
N PRO A 43 6.03 16.24 7.08
CA PRO A 43 6.52 17.47 6.47
C PRO A 43 5.48 18.13 5.56
N LYS A 44 5.46 19.47 5.52
CA LYS A 44 4.44 20.29 4.84
C LYS A 44 4.10 19.81 3.42
N ARG A 45 5.10 19.43 2.63
CA ARG A 45 4.92 18.96 1.24
C ARG A 45 4.06 17.70 1.11
N TRP A 46 3.95 16.90 2.18
CA TRP A 46 3.25 15.62 2.17
C TRP A 46 1.87 15.66 2.84
N ARG A 47 1.53 16.73 3.56
CA ARG A 47 0.33 16.78 4.42
C ARG A 47 -0.97 16.52 3.68
N LYS A 48 -1.12 17.05 2.47
CA LYS A 48 -2.29 16.83 1.60
C LYS A 48 -2.57 15.36 1.27
N PHE A 49 -1.57 14.48 1.37
CA PHE A 49 -1.70 13.04 1.15
C PHE A 49 -2.20 12.27 2.37
N TYR A 50 -2.48 12.97 3.47
CA TYR A 50 -2.94 12.34 4.71
C TYR A 50 -4.13 13.09 5.26
N ARG A 51 -5.04 12.35 5.88
CA ARG A 51 -6.10 12.91 6.73
C ARG A 51 -6.37 11.98 7.91
N ILE A 52 -6.94 12.53 8.97
CA ILE A 52 -7.32 11.75 10.14
C ILE A 52 -8.55 10.90 9.78
N TRP A 53 -8.50 9.61 10.08
CA TRP A 53 -9.65 8.71 9.96
C TRP A 53 -10.72 9.06 10.98
N GLN A 54 -11.97 9.20 10.54
CA GLN A 54 -13.09 9.66 11.37
C GLN A 54 -13.88 8.52 12.06
N GLY A 55 -13.51 7.26 11.83
CA GLY A 55 -14.11 6.08 12.48
C GLY A 55 -15.09 5.30 11.60
N GLU A 56 -15.98 4.52 12.26
CA GLU A 56 -16.98 3.62 11.64
C GLU A 56 -18.10 4.42 10.94
N GLY A 57 -17.83 4.87 9.72
CA GLY A 57 -18.71 5.73 8.94
C GLY A 57 -17.93 6.66 8.01
N ASP A 58 -16.61 6.76 8.21
CA ASP A 58 -15.71 7.41 7.29
C ASP A 58 -15.68 6.67 5.95
N SER A 59 -16.25 7.29 4.92
CA SER A 59 -16.31 6.74 3.58
C SER A 59 -15.04 7.10 2.81
N LEU A 60 -14.28 6.09 2.41
CA LEU A 60 -13.04 6.28 1.66
C LEU A 60 -13.34 6.54 0.18
N GLY A 61 -12.67 7.55 -0.37
CA GLY A 61 -12.66 7.78 -1.81
C GLY A 61 -11.89 6.68 -2.57
N PRO A 62 -12.06 6.59 -3.90
CA PRO A 62 -11.33 5.63 -4.75
C PRO A 62 -9.81 5.88 -4.79
N ASN A 63 -9.36 7.03 -4.31
CA ASN A 63 -7.94 7.41 -4.17
C ASN A 63 -7.49 7.45 -2.71
N GLU A 64 -8.24 6.81 -1.80
CA GLU A 64 -7.96 6.76 -0.38
C GLU A 64 -7.87 5.32 0.13
N VAL A 65 -6.93 5.05 1.04
CA VAL A 65 -6.82 3.79 1.78
C VAL A 65 -6.42 4.06 3.23
N ILE A 66 -6.86 3.22 4.16
CA ILE A 66 -6.47 3.32 5.57
C ILE A 66 -5.17 2.54 5.79
N CYS A 67 -4.20 3.16 6.47
CA CYS A 67 -3.07 2.42 7.00
C CYS A 67 -3.54 1.49 8.12
N PRO A 68 -3.39 0.15 8.01
CA PRO A 68 -3.87 -0.78 9.04
C PRO A 68 -3.10 -0.64 10.37
N VAL A 69 -1.90 -0.06 10.34
CA VAL A 69 -1.00 0.07 11.51
C VAL A 69 -1.34 1.29 12.35
N CYS A 70 -1.28 2.50 11.78
CA CYS A 70 -1.50 3.75 12.52
C CYS A 70 -2.86 4.41 12.27
N LYS A 71 -3.73 3.78 11.47
CA LYS A 71 -5.11 4.23 11.21
C LYS A 71 -5.24 5.65 10.62
N VAL A 72 -4.19 6.15 9.97
CA VAL A 72 -4.28 7.35 9.12
C VAL A 72 -4.84 6.99 7.75
N VAL A 73 -5.60 7.89 7.14
CA VAL A 73 -6.01 7.74 5.74
C VAL A 73 -4.91 8.29 4.84
N ILE A 74 -4.45 7.48 3.89
CA ILE A 74 -3.48 7.83 2.87
C ILE A 74 -4.24 8.14 1.58
N ARG A 75 -3.92 9.25 0.94
CA ARG A 75 -4.57 9.77 -0.26
C ARG A 75 -3.58 9.76 -1.41
N SER A 76 -4.09 9.65 -2.63
CA SER A 76 -3.30 9.70 -3.86
C SER A 76 -3.89 10.70 -4.86
N HIS A 77 -3.05 11.26 -5.73
CA HIS A 77 -3.52 12.06 -6.87
C HIS A 77 -4.17 11.20 -7.96
N ARG A 78 -4.07 9.88 -7.86
CA ARG A 78 -4.64 8.90 -8.80
C ARG A 78 -5.48 7.90 -8.03
N GLU A 79 -6.51 7.40 -8.67
CA GLU A 79 -7.27 6.24 -8.18
C GLU A 79 -6.34 5.09 -7.79
N PHE A 80 -6.62 4.47 -6.64
CA PHE A 80 -5.95 3.25 -6.21
C PHE A 80 -6.56 2.03 -6.91
N ARG A 81 -5.71 1.08 -7.24
CA ARG A 81 -6.08 -0.22 -7.78
C ARG A 81 -5.40 -1.35 -7.00
N PRO A 82 -6.00 -2.55 -6.95
CA PRO A 82 -5.34 -3.70 -6.37
C PRO A 82 -3.94 -3.91 -6.96
N GLY A 83 -2.96 -4.21 -6.10
CA GLY A 83 -1.55 -4.34 -6.48
C GLY A 83 -0.73 -3.05 -6.36
N ASP A 84 -1.37 -1.88 -6.18
CA ASP A 84 -0.64 -0.64 -5.94
C ASP A 84 0.16 -0.69 -4.64
N ARG A 85 1.40 -0.23 -4.69
CA ARG A 85 2.26 -0.11 -3.50
C ARG A 85 2.05 1.24 -2.84
N VAL A 86 1.79 1.23 -1.54
CA VAL A 86 1.59 2.42 -0.72
C VAL A 86 2.60 2.41 0.42
N TYR A 87 3.08 3.60 0.76
CA TYR A 87 4.01 3.81 1.88
C TYR A 87 3.41 4.80 2.85
N CYS A 88 3.25 4.38 4.10
CA CYS A 88 2.77 5.25 5.17
C CYS A 88 3.94 5.98 5.80
N MET A 89 4.09 7.27 5.54
CA MET A 89 5.18 8.06 6.12
C MET A 89 5.12 8.16 7.65
N PRO A 90 3.95 8.32 8.31
CA PRO A 90 3.86 8.37 9.77
C PRO A 90 4.42 7.15 10.50
N CYS A 91 4.13 5.93 10.03
CA CYS A 91 4.53 4.69 10.71
C CYS A 91 5.58 3.87 9.95
N MET A 92 6.08 4.38 8.82
CA MET A 92 7.06 3.74 7.94
C MET A 92 6.64 2.37 7.35
N SER A 93 5.37 2.00 7.47
CA SER A 93 4.88 0.72 6.97
C SER A 93 4.76 0.73 5.44
N ARG A 94 5.17 -0.37 4.82
CA ARG A 94 4.96 -0.67 3.40
C ARG A 94 3.71 -1.54 3.29
N MET A 95 2.89 -1.26 2.29
CA MET A 95 1.63 -1.96 2.10
C MET A 95 1.28 -2.08 0.62
N VAL A 96 0.44 -3.04 0.30
CA VAL A 96 -0.16 -3.21 -1.02
C VAL A 96 -1.66 -3.00 -0.93
N VAL A 97 -2.24 -2.31 -1.92
CA VAL A 97 -3.68 -2.16 -2.02
C VAL A 97 -4.29 -3.49 -2.45
N VAL A 98 -5.31 -3.95 -1.74
CA VAL A 98 -6.06 -5.17 -2.02
C VAL A 98 -7.55 -4.83 -2.13
N ARG A 99 -8.29 -5.63 -2.88
CA ARG A 99 -9.76 -5.53 -2.92
C ARG A 99 -10.36 -6.56 -1.97
N ARG A 100 -11.22 -6.11 -1.06
CA ARG A 100 -11.98 -6.98 -0.16
C ARG A 100 -13.13 -7.70 -0.88
N PRO A 101 -13.69 -8.77 -0.28
CA PRO A 101 -14.87 -9.46 -0.81
C PRO A 101 -16.10 -8.56 -0.97
N ASP A 102 -16.21 -7.50 -0.16
CA ASP A 102 -17.28 -6.50 -0.24
C ASP A 102 -17.07 -5.46 -1.37
N GLY A 103 -15.96 -5.56 -2.11
CA GLY A 103 -15.59 -4.67 -3.21
C GLY A 103 -14.80 -3.42 -2.80
N SER A 104 -14.65 -3.17 -1.49
CA SER A 104 -13.88 -2.03 -0.98
C SER A 104 -12.37 -2.20 -1.16
N LEU A 105 -11.64 -1.07 -1.19
CA LEU A 105 -10.18 -1.07 -1.23
C LEU A 105 -9.61 -1.00 0.19
N GLU A 106 -8.64 -1.85 0.44
CA GLU A 106 -7.88 -1.88 1.69
C GLU A 106 -6.39 -1.92 1.45
N ALA A 107 -5.60 -1.67 2.49
CA ALA A 107 -4.16 -1.82 2.45
C ALA A 107 -3.71 -2.95 3.38
N GLU A 108 -2.89 -3.86 2.84
CA GLU A 108 -2.29 -4.97 3.57
C GLU A 108 -0.79 -4.76 3.73
N VAL A 109 -0.26 -4.94 4.94
CA VAL A 109 1.16 -4.73 5.24
C VAL A 109 2.01 -5.77 4.51
N THR A 110 3.11 -5.33 3.93
CA THR A 110 4.13 -6.17 3.29
C THR A 110 5.45 -6.05 4.06
N TYR A 111 6.11 -7.19 4.29
CA TYR A 111 7.36 -7.30 5.05
C TYR A 111 8.57 -7.46 4.14
#